data_AF-A0A7V1TTE8-F1
#
_entry.id   AF-A0A7V1TTE8-F1
#
_cell.length_a   1.000
_cell.length_b   1.000
_cell.length_c   1.000
_cell.angle_alpha   90.00
_cell.angle_beta   90.00
_cell.angle_gamma   90.00
#
_symmetry.space_group_name_H-M   'P 1'
#
loop_
_entity.id
_entity.type
_entity.pdbx_description
1 polymer ?
#
loop_
_entity_poly.entity_id
_entity_poly.type
_entity_poly.pdbx_seq_one_letter_code
_entity_poly.pdbx_strand_id
1 'polypeptide(L)'
;MNQLSSSSRFALFEFWRIIVPGLYFTFLVVILAVAFELPYFLFESPFISLMIFVVTSLIAGLTFYAKETPKKRKAFQSNQPSLVILNRSREISSHKPLTEDEARRLYFYILNHHMPLTVHDKIFYFGMIYHIMINIRRTSFWFGAIGFLGLVIEIVITNYLTPVSIVSVLLIWLVYFLNVRYNKADRKMQENYLDQIFWLEMNKELVDTMIRQRTESP
;
A
#
# COMPACT_ATOMS: atom_id res chain seq x y z
N MET A 1 2.98 10.74 28.78
CA MET A 1 1.53 10.66 28.51
C MET A 1 1.12 10.72 27.02
N ASN A 2 2.04 10.57 26.03
CA ASN A 2 1.70 10.72 24.59
C ASN A 2 1.46 9.40 23.82
N GLN A 3 1.68 8.23 24.41
CA GLN A 3 1.61 6.94 23.69
C GLN A 3 0.19 6.51 23.27
N LEU A 4 -0.86 6.89 24.02
CA LEU A 4 -2.25 6.53 23.69
C LEU A 4 -2.72 7.15 22.35
N SER A 5 -2.28 8.37 22.03
CA SER A 5 -2.65 9.06 20.79
C SER A 5 -2.02 8.43 19.53
N SER A 6 -0.78 7.92 19.66
CA SER A 6 -0.04 7.24 18.59
C SER A 6 -0.69 5.91 18.20
N SER A 7 -1.13 5.11 19.20
CA SER A 7 -1.76 3.81 18.96
C SER A 7 -3.09 3.94 18.20
N SER A 8 -3.90 4.95 18.55
CA SER A 8 -5.17 5.24 17.87
C SER A 8 -4.98 5.64 16.40
N ARG A 9 -3.94 6.43 16.09
CA ARG A 9 -3.63 6.84 14.71
C ARG A 9 -3.14 5.67 13.86
N PHE A 10 -2.27 4.82 14.40
CA PHE A 10 -1.83 3.61 13.72
C PHE A 10 -3.01 2.70 13.35
N ALA A 11 -3.89 2.41 14.32
CA ALA A 11 -5.07 1.58 14.07
C ALA A 11 -5.98 2.18 12.98
N LEU A 12 -6.12 3.50 12.96
CA LEU A 12 -6.88 4.20 11.92
C LEU A 12 -6.23 4.04 10.53
N PHE A 13 -4.91 4.17 10.43
CA PHE A 13 -4.21 3.98 9.15
C PHE A 13 -4.36 2.54 8.64
N GLU A 14 -4.18 1.56 9.51
CA GLU A 14 -4.36 0.14 9.16
C GLU A 14 -5.80 -0.18 8.76
N PHE A 15 -6.79 0.37 9.47
CA PHE A 15 -8.20 0.25 9.11
C PHE A 15 -8.46 0.75 7.68
N TRP A 16 -7.96 1.93 7.30
CA TRP A 16 -8.13 2.47 5.95
C TRP A 16 -7.40 1.64 4.88
N ARG A 17 -6.26 1.03 5.20
CA ARG A 17 -5.55 0.11 4.28
C ARG A 17 -6.39 -1.11 3.90
N ILE A 18 -7.31 -1.53 4.77
CA ILE A 18 -8.23 -2.64 4.53
C ILE A 18 -9.51 -2.15 3.83
N ILE A 19 -10.16 -1.12 4.38
CA ILE A 19 -11.48 -0.69 3.94
C ILE A 19 -11.48 -0.09 2.53
N VAL A 20 -10.55 0.81 2.21
CA VAL A 20 -10.59 1.52 0.91
C VAL A 20 -10.41 0.55 -0.27
N PRO A 21 -9.40 -0.34 -0.28
CA PRO A 21 -9.25 -1.30 -1.39
C PRO A 21 -10.43 -2.28 -1.50
N GLY A 22 -10.99 -2.69 -0.36
CA GLY A 22 -12.16 -3.57 -0.31
C GLY A 22 -13.41 -2.94 -0.92
N LEU A 23 -13.76 -1.72 -0.49
CA LEU A 23 -14.87 -0.95 -1.06
C LEU A 23 -14.67 -0.68 -2.55
N TYR A 24 -13.45 -0.31 -2.96
CA TYR A 24 -13.14 -0.07 -4.36
C TYR A 24 -13.35 -1.31 -5.23
N PHE A 25 -12.92 -2.48 -4.76
CA PHE A 25 -13.14 -3.76 -5.45
C PHE A 25 -14.62 -4.06 -5.60
N THR A 26 -15.40 -4.03 -4.51
CA THR A 26 -16.84 -4.34 -4.56
C THR A 26 -17.60 -3.33 -5.43
N PHE A 27 -17.22 -2.06 -5.38
CA PHE A 27 -17.77 -1.03 -6.25
C PHE A 27 -17.53 -1.34 -7.73
N LEU A 28 -16.33 -1.79 -8.11
CA LEU A 28 -16.04 -2.20 -9.49
C LEU A 28 -16.82 -3.44 -9.92
N VAL A 29 -17.06 -4.39 -9.01
CA VAL A 29 -17.95 -5.54 -9.26
C VAL A 29 -19.35 -5.06 -9.61
N VAL A 30 -19.91 -4.15 -8.80
CA VAL A 30 -21.24 -3.58 -9.05
C VAL A 30 -21.28 -2.82 -10.37
N ILE A 31 -20.27 -1.99 -10.67
CA ILE A 31 -20.19 -1.28 -11.95
C ILE A 31 -20.22 -2.24 -13.12
N LEU A 32 -19.35 -3.26 -13.14
CA LEU A 32 -19.31 -4.19 -14.26
C LEU A 32 -20.60 -5.01 -14.37
N ALA A 33 -21.17 -5.41 -13.23
CA ALA A 33 -22.41 -6.17 -13.24
C ALA A 33 -23.59 -5.35 -13.79
N VAL A 34 -23.70 -4.08 -13.42
CA VAL A 34 -24.71 -3.16 -14.00
C VAL A 34 -24.42 -2.89 -15.47
N ALA A 35 -23.15 -2.68 -15.82
CA ALA A 35 -22.74 -2.31 -17.18
C ALA A 35 -22.98 -3.43 -18.19
N PHE A 36 -22.90 -4.69 -17.77
CA PHE A 36 -23.15 -5.88 -18.59
C PHE A 36 -24.50 -6.54 -18.30
N GLU A 37 -25.41 -5.86 -17.60
CA GLU A 37 -26.75 -6.36 -17.24
C GLU A 37 -26.74 -7.75 -16.56
N LEU A 38 -25.65 -8.07 -15.87
CA LEU A 38 -25.53 -9.31 -15.11
C LEU A 38 -26.46 -9.28 -13.91
N PRO A 39 -27.01 -10.41 -13.44
CA PRO A 39 -27.78 -10.44 -12.20
C PRO A 39 -26.91 -10.02 -11.01
N TYR A 40 -26.99 -8.74 -10.61
CA TYR A 40 -26.13 -8.11 -9.61
C TYR A 40 -26.72 -8.12 -8.20
N PHE A 41 -28.04 -8.16 -8.08
CA PHE A 41 -28.74 -8.44 -6.83
C PHE A 41 -29.35 -9.83 -6.91
N LEU A 42 -28.64 -10.82 -6.37
CA LEU A 42 -29.20 -12.16 -6.16
C LEU A 42 -30.40 -12.16 -5.20
N PHE A 43 -30.63 -11.04 -4.50
CA PHE A 43 -31.67 -10.88 -3.49
C PHE A 43 -32.48 -9.61 -3.75
N GLU A 44 -33.81 -9.72 -3.72
CA GLU A 44 -34.72 -8.57 -3.89
C GLU A 44 -34.68 -7.60 -2.71
N SER A 45 -34.18 -8.02 -1.55
CA SER A 45 -34.11 -7.20 -0.34
C SER A 45 -32.90 -6.25 -0.35
N PRO A 46 -33.10 -4.92 -0.33
CA PRO A 46 -32.01 -3.94 -0.27
C PRO A 46 -31.11 -4.12 0.95
N PHE A 47 -31.66 -4.58 2.08
CA PHE A 47 -30.91 -4.83 3.31
C PHE A 47 -29.91 -5.98 3.13
N ILE A 48 -30.33 -7.09 2.52
CA ILE A 48 -29.45 -8.24 2.25
C ILE A 48 -28.35 -7.84 1.28
N SER A 49 -28.69 -7.09 0.22
CA SER A 49 -27.72 -6.58 -0.76
C SER A 49 -26.67 -5.66 -0.11
N LEU A 50 -27.07 -4.79 0.81
CA LEU A 50 -26.14 -3.95 1.58
C LEU A 50 -25.22 -4.79 2.47
N MET A 51 -25.76 -5.80 3.16
CA MET A 51 -24.96 -6.69 4.00
C MET A 51 -23.91 -7.45 3.18
N ILE A 52 -24.29 -7.98 2.02
CA ILE A 52 -23.37 -8.65 1.10
C ILE A 52 -22.30 -7.67 0.61
N PHE A 53 -22.69 -6.46 0.21
CA PHE A 53 -21.73 -5.43 -0.21
C PHE A 53 -20.68 -5.15 0.87
N VAL A 54 -21.11 -4.99 2.12
CA VAL A 54 -20.21 -4.75 3.26
C VAL A 54 -19.31 -5.96 3.51
N VAL A 55 -19.87 -7.17 3.56
CA VAL A 55 -19.11 -8.41 3.82
C VAL A 55 -18.10 -8.67 2.71
N THR A 56 -18.49 -8.57 1.45
CA THR A 56 -17.59 -8.71 0.29
C THR A 56 -16.47 -7.68 0.34
N SER A 57 -16.78 -6.42 0.69
CA SER A 57 -15.77 -5.37 0.82
C SER A 57 -14.76 -5.68 1.92
N LEU A 58 -15.22 -6.16 3.08
CA LEU A 58 -14.34 -6.55 4.19
C LEU A 58 -13.45 -7.74 3.81
N ILE A 59 -14.01 -8.78 3.20
CA ILE A 59 -13.26 -9.97 2.77
C ILE A 59 -12.22 -9.60 1.71
N ALA A 60 -12.60 -8.81 0.70
CA ALA A 60 -11.69 -8.34 -0.33
C ALA A 60 -10.57 -7.47 0.27
N GLY A 61 -10.92 -6.53 1.14
CA GLY A 61 -9.97 -5.67 1.85
C GLY A 61 -8.94 -6.47 2.64
N LEU A 62 -9.40 -7.43 3.45
CA LEU A 62 -8.53 -8.31 4.24
C LEU A 62 -7.64 -9.19 3.35
N THR A 63 -8.16 -9.65 2.22
CA THR A 63 -7.40 -10.45 1.25
C THR A 63 -6.27 -9.63 0.63
N PHE A 64 -6.54 -8.38 0.25
CA PHE A 64 -5.50 -7.48 -0.25
C PHE A 64 -4.47 -7.12 0.81
N TYR A 65 -4.91 -6.95 2.06
CA TYR A 65 -4.04 -6.69 3.19
C TYR A 65 -3.10 -7.87 3.47
N ALA A 66 -3.62 -9.11 3.48
CA ALA A 66 -2.83 -10.32 3.71
C ALA A 66 -1.82 -10.61 2.59
N LYS A 67 -2.14 -10.26 1.34
CA LYS A 67 -1.29 -10.55 0.16
C LYS A 67 -0.10 -9.59 0.01
N GLU A 68 0.37 -8.98 1.09
CA GLU A 68 1.38 -7.92 1.08
C GLU A 68 2.56 -8.28 0.16
N THR A 69 2.67 -7.54 -0.95
CA THR A 69 3.71 -7.71 -1.97
C THR A 69 4.78 -6.60 -1.99
N PRO A 70 5.20 -5.97 -0.87
CA PRO A 70 6.20 -4.89 -0.95
C PRO A 70 7.60 -5.40 -1.34
N LYS A 71 7.94 -6.67 -1.05
CA LYS A 71 9.29 -7.24 -1.26
C LYS A 71 9.85 -7.18 -2.69
N LYS A 72 9.01 -6.99 -3.72
CA LYS A 72 9.44 -7.04 -5.14
C LYS A 72 9.51 -5.69 -5.85
N ARG A 73 9.18 -4.56 -5.20
CA ARG A 73 9.13 -3.25 -5.88
C ARG A 73 10.43 -2.48 -5.72
N LYS A 74 10.89 -1.85 -6.82
CA LYS A 74 12.12 -1.02 -6.88
C LYS A 74 12.18 0.07 -5.80
N ALA A 75 11.03 0.65 -5.45
CA ALA A 75 10.93 1.66 -4.38
C ALA A 75 11.34 1.12 -3.00
N PHE A 76 11.26 -0.20 -2.78
CA PHE A 76 11.77 -0.86 -1.58
C PHE A 76 13.10 -1.57 -1.82
N GLN A 77 13.77 -1.40 -2.97
CA GLN A 77 15.06 -2.05 -3.24
C GLN A 77 16.23 -1.07 -3.17
N SER A 78 15.96 0.24 -3.26
CA SER A 78 16.96 1.30 -3.26
C SER A 78 16.65 2.31 -2.16
N ASN A 79 17.70 2.93 -1.61
CA ASN A 79 17.59 4.00 -0.61
C ASN A 79 16.75 3.64 0.63
N GLN A 80 16.84 2.39 1.09
CA GLN A 80 16.23 2.05 2.38
C GLN A 80 17.03 2.70 3.52
N PRO A 81 16.38 3.27 4.54
CA PRO A 81 17.06 3.81 5.72
C PRO A 81 17.98 2.79 6.42
N SER A 82 17.61 1.51 6.42
CA SER A 82 18.45 0.43 6.97
C SER A 82 19.77 0.22 6.22
N LEU A 83 19.83 0.56 4.92
CA LEU A 83 21.08 0.49 4.15
C LEU A 83 22.08 1.55 4.60
N VAL A 84 21.60 2.71 5.07
CA VAL A 84 22.48 3.76 5.62
C VAL A 84 23.14 3.27 6.89
N ILE A 85 22.39 2.62 7.78
CA ILE A 85 22.94 1.98 9.00
C ILE A 85 23.94 0.89 8.62
N LEU A 86 23.61 0.05 7.63
CA LEU A 86 24.50 -1.01 7.17
C LEU A 86 25.83 -0.44 6.64
N ASN A 87 25.76 0.56 5.75
CA ASN A 87 26.94 1.21 5.19
C ASN A 87 27.76 1.88 6.29
N ARG A 88 27.11 2.58 7.21
CA ARG A 88 27.77 3.20 8.37
C ARG A 88 28.47 2.18 9.26
N SER A 89 27.87 1.01 9.48
CA SER A 89 28.49 -0.05 10.27
C SER A 89 29.79 -0.59 9.65
N ARG A 90 29.93 -0.53 8.32
CA ARG A 90 31.16 -0.92 7.61
C ARG A 90 32.26 0.13 7.75
N GLU A 91 31.90 1.41 7.92
CA GLU A 91 32.85 2.50 8.14
C GLU A 91 33.39 2.52 9.57
N ILE A 92 32.62 2.05 10.54
CA ILE A 92 33.04 1.96 11.94
C ILE A 92 33.96 0.73 12.10
N SER A 93 35.23 0.93 11.76
CA SER A 93 36.30 -0.08 11.62
C SER A 93 36.62 -0.92 12.87
N SER A 94 35.97 -0.66 14.00
CA SER A 94 36.21 -1.32 15.29
C SER A 94 35.53 -2.69 15.46
N HIS A 95 34.55 -3.04 14.62
CA HIS A 95 33.67 -4.19 14.87
C HIS A 95 33.24 -4.91 13.58
N LYS A 96 32.76 -6.17 13.72
CA LYS A 96 32.17 -6.91 12.59
C LYS A 96 30.99 -6.10 12.02
N PRO A 97 30.94 -5.85 10.70
CA PRO A 97 29.83 -5.11 10.11
C PRO A 97 28.51 -5.86 10.32
N LEU A 98 27.43 -5.10 10.49
CA LEU A 98 26.10 -5.66 10.67
C LEU A 98 25.68 -6.43 9.41
N THR A 99 24.88 -7.47 9.59
CA THR A 99 24.14 -8.10 8.50
C THR A 99 22.96 -7.22 8.07
N GLU A 100 22.39 -7.47 6.88
CA GLU A 100 21.22 -6.71 6.41
C GLU A 100 20.02 -6.81 7.36
N ASP A 101 19.80 -7.99 7.95
CA ASP A 101 18.69 -8.21 8.89
C ASP A 101 18.93 -7.49 10.23
N GLU A 102 20.17 -7.45 10.72
CA GLU A 102 20.53 -6.70 11.93
C GLU A 102 20.39 -5.20 11.71
N ALA A 103 20.88 -4.67 10.59
CA ALA A 103 20.72 -3.26 10.24
C ALA A 103 19.24 -2.88 10.11
N ARG A 104 18.39 -3.78 9.58
CA ARG A 104 16.94 -3.59 9.51
C ARG A 104 16.29 -3.56 10.89
N ARG A 105 16.64 -4.51 11.77
CA ARG A 105 16.13 -4.56 13.15
C ARG A 105 16.55 -3.33 13.94
N LEU A 106 17.82 -2.91 13.81
CA LEU A 106 18.35 -1.73 14.47
C LEU A 106 17.66 -0.46 13.97
N TYR A 107 17.43 -0.33 12.66
CA TYR A 107 16.65 0.77 12.11
C TYR A 107 15.24 0.83 12.72
N PHE A 108 14.52 -0.29 12.83
CA PHE A 108 13.19 -0.29 13.48
C PHE A 108 13.26 0.05 14.97
N TYR A 109 14.32 -0.37 15.66
CA TYR A 109 14.54 0.02 17.04
C TYR A 109 14.72 1.54 17.18
N ILE A 110 15.59 2.14 16.35
CA ILE A 110 15.84 3.59 16.30
C ILE A 110 14.56 4.34 15.94
N LEU A 111 13.84 3.86 14.92
CA LEU A 111 12.57 4.40 14.53
C LEU A 111 11.63 4.44 15.74
N ASN A 112 11.37 3.30 16.39
CA ASN A 112 10.36 3.21 17.45
C ASN A 112 10.71 3.94 18.75
N HIS A 113 12.01 4.07 19.09
CA HIS A 113 12.43 4.61 20.39
C HIS A 113 13.05 6.00 20.35
N HIS A 114 13.60 6.42 19.21
CA HIS A 114 14.37 7.67 19.11
C HIS A 114 13.81 8.68 18.13
N MET A 115 13.14 8.25 17.05
CA MET A 115 12.52 9.19 16.12
C MET A 115 11.26 9.84 16.73
N PRO A 116 11.01 11.14 16.48
CA PRO A 116 9.79 11.80 16.93
C PRO A 116 8.51 11.16 16.38
N LEU A 117 7.44 11.18 17.17
CA LEU A 117 6.12 10.64 16.77
C LEU A 117 5.57 11.26 15.47
N THR A 118 5.92 12.51 15.15
CA THR A 118 5.54 13.16 13.89
C THR A 118 6.12 12.46 12.66
N VAL A 119 7.32 11.87 12.79
CA VAL A 119 7.95 11.07 11.74
C VAL A 119 7.22 9.73 11.59
N HIS A 120 6.77 9.13 12.70
CA HIS A 120 5.98 7.88 12.67
C HIS A 120 4.66 8.08 11.95
N ASP A 121 3.89 9.10 12.34
CA ASP A 121 2.60 9.41 11.71
C ASP A 121 2.77 9.64 10.20
N LYS A 122 3.83 10.34 9.80
CA LYS A 122 4.16 10.57 8.39
C LYS A 122 4.46 9.26 7.66
N ILE A 123 5.26 8.38 8.26
CA ILE A 123 5.59 7.06 7.69
C ILE A 123 4.34 6.21 7.50
N PHE A 124 3.49 6.10 8.53
CA PHE A 124 2.27 5.31 8.45
C PHE A 124 1.27 5.90 7.46
N TYR A 125 1.10 7.22 7.42
CA TYR A 125 0.23 7.89 6.46
C TYR A 125 0.67 7.63 5.01
N PHE A 126 1.95 7.86 4.67
CA PHE A 126 2.42 7.62 3.32
C PHE A 126 2.44 6.13 2.97
N GLY A 127 2.75 5.26 3.94
CA GLY A 127 2.60 3.81 3.79
C GLY A 127 1.18 3.40 3.44
N MET A 128 0.18 3.90 4.16
CA MET A 128 -1.23 3.67 3.90
C MET A 128 -1.62 4.10 2.48
N ILE A 129 -1.35 5.36 2.11
CA ILE A 129 -1.68 5.90 0.78
C ILE A 129 -1.01 5.08 -0.32
N TYR A 130 0.26 4.74 -0.14
CA TYR A 130 1.01 3.93 -1.09
C TYR A 130 0.37 2.55 -1.30
N HIS A 131 -0.01 1.86 -0.23
CA HIS A 131 -0.70 0.57 -0.32
C HIS A 131 -2.06 0.67 -1.02
N ILE A 132 -2.87 1.66 -0.65
CA ILE A 132 -4.18 1.91 -1.26
C ILE A 132 -4.04 2.15 -2.76
N MET A 133 -3.14 3.06 -3.16
CA MET A 133 -2.91 3.40 -4.57
C MET A 133 -2.44 2.21 -5.40
N ILE A 134 -1.61 1.34 -4.82
CA ILE A 134 -1.18 0.10 -5.48
C ILE A 134 -2.32 -0.86 -5.71
N ASN A 135 -3.17 -1.05 -4.71
CA ASN A 135 -4.30 -1.93 -4.82
C ASN A 135 -5.30 -1.38 -5.83
N ILE A 136 -5.60 -0.07 -5.80
CA ILE A 136 -6.42 0.60 -6.83
C ILE A 136 -5.84 0.34 -8.22
N ARG A 137 -4.54 0.56 -8.44
CA ARG A 137 -3.90 0.32 -9.75
C ARG A 137 -4.06 -1.13 -10.20
N ARG A 138 -3.78 -2.10 -9.32
CA ARG A 138 -3.87 -3.54 -9.65
C ARG A 138 -5.31 -3.97 -9.92
N THR A 139 -6.24 -3.55 -9.08
CA THR A 139 -7.66 -3.87 -9.24
C THR A 139 -8.22 -3.24 -10.50
N SER A 140 -7.90 -1.97 -10.78
CA SER A 140 -8.30 -1.30 -12.04
C SER A 140 -7.78 -2.03 -13.27
N PHE A 141 -6.53 -2.48 -13.25
CA PHE A 141 -5.96 -3.24 -14.37
C PHE A 141 -6.73 -4.54 -14.62
N TRP A 142 -6.95 -5.35 -13.58
CA TRP A 142 -7.66 -6.63 -13.72
C TRP A 142 -9.13 -6.44 -14.11
N PHE A 143 -9.83 -5.49 -13.51
CA PHE A 143 -11.22 -5.19 -13.87
C PHE A 143 -11.34 -4.55 -15.25
N GLY A 144 -10.36 -3.74 -15.67
CA GLY A 144 -10.29 -3.21 -17.03
C GLY A 144 -10.07 -4.32 -18.07
N ALA A 145 -9.25 -5.31 -17.76
CA ALA A 145 -9.03 -6.49 -18.61
C ALA A 145 -10.28 -7.38 -18.67
N ILE A 146 -10.92 -7.66 -17.52
CA ILE A 146 -12.18 -8.40 -17.45
C ILE A 146 -13.28 -7.65 -18.21
N GLY A 147 -13.38 -6.34 -18.03
CA GLY A 147 -14.34 -5.50 -18.73
C GLY A 147 -14.12 -5.50 -20.24
N PHE A 148 -12.87 -5.43 -20.70
CA PHE A 148 -12.56 -5.54 -22.14
C PHE A 148 -12.97 -6.92 -22.70
N LEU A 149 -12.69 -8.00 -21.97
CA LEU A 149 -13.17 -9.34 -22.34
C LEU A 149 -14.71 -9.38 -22.37
N GLY A 150 -15.38 -8.74 -21.41
CA GLY A 150 -16.82 -8.58 -21.38
C GLY A 150 -17.37 -7.91 -22.63
N LEU A 151 -16.75 -6.81 -23.10
CA LEU A 151 -17.12 -6.16 -24.37
C LEU A 151 -16.97 -7.10 -25.57
N VAL A 152 -15.90 -7.89 -25.62
CA VAL A 152 -15.67 -8.88 -26.69
C VAL A 152 -16.77 -9.95 -26.67
N ILE A 153 -17.17 -10.41 -25.48
CA ILE A 153 -18.27 -11.39 -25.35
C ILE A 153 -19.60 -10.76 -25.77
N GLU A 154 -19.88 -9.53 -25.32
CA GLU A 154 -21.10 -8.80 -25.63
C GLU A 154 -21.27 -8.66 -27.15
N ILE A 155 -20.25 -8.18 -27.87
CA ILE A 155 -20.33 -8.03 -29.33
C ILE A 155 -20.49 -9.37 -30.06
N VAL A 156 -19.91 -10.46 -29.56
CA VAL A 156 -20.06 -11.80 -30.17
C VAL A 156 -21.48 -12.34 -29.97
N ILE A 157 -22.11 -12.10 -28.82
CA ILE A 157 -23.45 -12.63 -28.50
C ILE A 157 -24.55 -11.75 -29.11
N THR A 158 -24.46 -10.44 -28.97
CA THR A 158 -25.55 -9.51 -29.29
C THR A 158 -25.33 -8.75 -30.61
N ASN A 159 -24.12 -8.81 -31.20
CA ASN A 159 -23.70 -7.98 -32.33
C ASN A 159 -23.81 -6.46 -32.07
N TYR A 160 -23.87 -6.07 -30.79
CA TYR A 160 -24.00 -4.68 -30.37
C TYR A 160 -23.19 -4.46 -29.08
N LEU A 161 -22.74 -3.22 -28.87
CA LEU A 161 -22.10 -2.82 -27.61
C LEU A 161 -22.95 -1.76 -26.95
N THR A 162 -23.36 -2.02 -25.71
CA THR A 162 -24.08 -1.02 -24.92
C THR A 162 -23.17 0.17 -24.60
N PRO A 163 -23.64 1.43 -24.78
CA PRO A 163 -22.84 2.59 -24.44
C PRO A 163 -22.37 2.61 -22.97
N VAL A 164 -23.19 2.04 -22.08
CA VAL A 164 -22.88 1.94 -20.64
C VAL A 164 -21.70 1.00 -20.40
N SER A 165 -21.62 -0.15 -21.09
CA SER A 165 -20.48 -1.07 -20.97
C SER A 165 -19.18 -0.43 -21.46
N ILE A 166 -19.22 0.21 -22.63
CA ILE A 166 -18.07 0.91 -23.21
C ILE A 166 -17.55 2.00 -22.24
N VAL A 167 -18.43 2.90 -21.81
CA VAL A 167 -18.06 4.03 -20.95
C VAL A 167 -17.49 3.54 -19.62
N SER A 168 -18.11 2.52 -19.01
CA SER A 168 -17.64 1.95 -17.75
C SER A 168 -16.23 1.36 -17.86
N VAL A 169 -15.97 0.58 -18.92
CA VAL A 169 -14.64 -0.02 -19.17
C VAL A 169 -13.60 1.06 -19.44
N LEU A 170 -13.94 2.08 -20.24
CA LEU A 170 -13.03 3.20 -20.52
C LEU A 170 -12.70 4.01 -19.26
N LEU A 171 -13.67 4.23 -18.37
CA LEU A 171 -13.44 4.91 -17.09
C LEU A 171 -12.52 4.11 -16.17
N ILE A 172 -12.67 2.79 -16.10
CA ILE A 172 -11.78 1.92 -15.32
C ILE A 172 -10.35 2.00 -15.85
N TRP A 173 -10.18 1.95 -17.19
CA TRP A 173 -8.87 2.14 -17.82
C TRP A 173 -8.30 3.54 -17.58
N LEU A 174 -9.13 4.58 -17.62
CA LEU A 174 -8.69 5.94 -17.30
C LEU A 174 -8.16 6.03 -15.86
N VAL A 175 -8.85 5.45 -14.87
CA VAL A 175 -8.38 5.38 -13.49
C VAL A 175 -7.03 4.66 -13.40
N TYR A 176 -6.87 3.53 -14.10
CA TYR A 176 -5.59 2.82 -14.20
C TYR A 176 -4.49 3.71 -14.79
N PHE A 177 -4.73 4.32 -15.96
CA PHE A 177 -3.75 5.15 -16.65
C PHE A 177 -3.32 6.36 -15.83
N LEU A 178 -4.26 7.05 -15.17
CA LEU A 178 -3.96 8.15 -14.27
C LEU A 178 -3.07 7.69 -13.09
N ASN A 179 -3.38 6.53 -12.52
CA ASN A 179 -2.59 5.95 -11.42
C ASN A 179 -1.18 5.52 -11.84
N VAL A 180 -1.00 5.07 -13.08
CA VAL A 180 0.32 4.69 -13.62
C VAL A 180 1.13 5.93 -13.99
N ARG A 181 0.54 6.87 -14.73
CA ARG A 181 1.22 8.07 -15.23
C ARG A 181 1.65 8.99 -14.10
N TYR A 182 0.75 9.27 -13.16
CA TYR A 182 1.01 10.14 -12.03
C TYR A 182 1.42 9.33 -10.81
N ASN A 183 2.50 8.54 -10.91
CA ASN A 183 3.04 7.67 -9.85
C ASN A 183 3.55 8.46 -8.60
N LYS A 184 2.72 9.37 -8.08
CA LYS A 184 2.96 10.27 -6.97
C LYS A 184 3.17 9.49 -5.68
N ALA A 185 2.52 8.33 -5.53
CA ALA A 185 2.69 7.46 -4.37
C ALA A 185 4.14 6.97 -4.22
N ASP A 186 4.73 6.40 -5.28
CA ASP A 186 6.12 5.93 -5.25
C ASP A 186 7.07 7.11 -4.96
N ARG A 187 6.86 8.27 -5.60
CA ARG A 187 7.68 9.47 -5.35
C ARG A 187 7.60 9.95 -3.90
N LYS A 188 6.39 10.04 -3.34
CA LYS A 188 6.18 10.45 -1.94
C LYS A 188 6.74 9.44 -0.94
N MET A 189 6.70 8.15 -1.28
CA MET A 189 7.34 7.12 -0.45
C MET A 189 8.88 7.29 -0.44
N GLN A 190 9.49 7.60 -1.59
CA GLN A 190 10.92 7.89 -1.68
C GLN A 190 11.30 9.16 -0.92
N GLU A 191 10.55 10.25 -1.08
CA GLU A 191 10.75 11.48 -0.30
C GLU A 191 10.71 11.18 1.21
N ASN A 192 9.74 10.36 1.66
CA ASN A 192 9.65 9.95 3.06
C ASN A 192 10.83 9.09 3.53
N TYR A 193 11.47 8.30 2.65
CA TYR A 193 12.72 7.62 3.00
C TYR A 193 13.90 8.57 3.09
N LEU A 194 14.00 9.54 2.19
CA LEU A 194 15.04 10.57 2.26
C LEU A 194 14.96 11.37 3.56
N ASP A 195 13.76 11.71 4.03
CA ASP A 195 13.59 12.42 5.30
C ASP A 195 14.10 11.60 6.50
N GLN A 196 13.88 10.28 6.47
CA GLN A 196 14.36 9.38 7.52
C GLN A 196 15.87 9.18 7.46
N ILE A 197 16.42 9.08 6.25
CA ILE A 197 17.87 9.04 6.03
C ILE A 197 18.51 10.32 6.53
N PHE A 198 17.95 11.47 6.17
CA PHE A 198 18.42 12.77 6.63
C PHE A 198 18.40 12.86 8.17
N TRP A 199 17.35 12.35 8.81
CA TRP A 199 17.31 12.28 10.27
C TRP A 199 18.44 11.41 10.84
N LEU A 200 18.69 10.23 10.25
CA LEU A 200 19.79 9.34 10.68
C LEU A 200 21.16 10.03 10.50
N GLU A 201 21.34 10.76 9.40
CA GLU A 201 22.58 11.49 9.11
C GLU A 201 22.79 12.70 10.03
N MET A 202 21.72 13.36 10.47
CA MET A 202 21.80 14.43 11.46
C MET A 202 22.08 13.92 12.88
N ASN A 203 21.76 12.65 13.16
CA ASN A 203 21.91 12.02 14.48
C ASN A 203 22.99 10.93 14.47
N LYS A 204 24.09 11.14 13.72
CA LYS A 204 25.18 10.15 13.54
C LYS A 204 25.74 9.61 14.84
N GLU A 205 25.95 10.45 15.86
CA GLU A 205 26.51 10.01 17.14
C GLU A 205 25.64 8.94 17.83
N LEU A 206 24.32 9.15 17.82
CA LEU A 206 23.35 8.19 18.33
C LEU A 206 23.41 6.88 17.53
N VAL A 207 23.40 6.97 16.20
CA VAL A 207 23.44 5.81 15.31
C VAL A 207 24.73 5.01 15.53
N ASP A 208 25.89 5.68 15.58
CA ASP A 208 27.19 5.05 15.78
C ASP A 208 27.26 4.37 17.16
N THR A 209 26.70 5.00 18.21
CA THR A 209 26.61 4.42 19.56
C THR A 209 25.77 3.15 19.57
N MET A 210 24.61 3.18 18.92
CA MET A 210 23.71 2.04 18.85
C MET A 210 24.28 0.88 18.02
N ILE A 211 25.02 1.18 16.95
CA ILE A 211 25.74 0.16 16.18
C ILE A 211 26.77 -0.54 17.07
N ARG A 212 27.58 0.21 17.83
CA ARG A 212 28.60 -0.37 18.74
C ARG A 212 27.96 -1.26 19.81
N GLN A 213 26.95 -0.76 20.51
CA GLN A 213 26.24 -1.53 21.54
C GLN A 213 25.64 -2.84 20.99
N ARG A 214 25.16 -2.83 19.75
CA ARG A 214 24.59 -4.02 19.12
C ARG A 214 25.64 -5.06 18.77
N THR A 215 26.84 -4.64 18.40
CA THR A 215 27.94 -5.56 18.06
C THR A 215 28.69 -6.06 19.30
N GLU A 216 28.60 -5.34 20.43
CA GLU A 216 29.17 -5.74 21.72
C GLU A 216 28.25 -6.66 22.54
N SER A 217 26.95 -6.68 22.23
CA SER A 217 25.97 -7.56 22.89
C SER A 217 25.98 -8.95 22.22
N PRO A 218 26.36 -10.04 22.94
CA PRO A 218 26.41 -11.39 22.40
C PRO A 218 25.03 -11.96 22.01
#